data_AF-A0A1F2TSX2-F1
#
_entry.id   AF-A0A1F2TSX2-F1
#
_cell.length_a   1.000
_cell.length_b   1.000
_cell.length_c   1.000
_cell.angle_alpha   90.00
_cell.angle_beta   90.00
_cell.angle_gamma   90.00
#
_symmetry.space_group_name_H-M   'P 1'
#
loop_
_entity.id
_entity.type
_entity.pdbx_description
1 polymer ?
#
loop_
_entity_poly.entity_id
_entity_poly.type
_entity_poly.pdbx_seq_one_letter_code
_entity_poly.pdbx_strand_id
1 'polypeptide(L)'
;MDDVVNRLARELSDAIAAAVAEDPRVEACRERARAAGFELKLSMEAVIGFVNRTAPGALAKVAAAPPNQTQKAARATERRQFEISANDKRFLRSLRIAADETQEKEVE
;
A
#
# COMPACT_ATOMS: atom_id res chain seq x y z
N MET A 1 6.58 5.30 -26.59
CA MET A 1 5.57 4.72 -25.67
C MET A 1 5.58 5.48 -24.37
N ASP A 2 6.76 5.66 -23.77
CA ASP A 2 6.94 6.39 -22.52
C ASP A 2 6.50 7.87 -22.62
N ASP A 3 6.68 8.53 -23.77
CA ASP A 3 6.23 9.91 -23.96
C ASP A 3 4.71 10.08 -23.85
N VAL A 4 3.94 9.09 -24.33
CA VAL A 4 2.47 9.10 -24.22
C VAL A 4 2.07 8.89 -22.76
N VAL A 5 2.72 7.95 -22.06
CA VAL A 5 2.47 7.68 -20.64
C VAL A 5 2.78 8.89 -19.78
N ASN A 6 3.93 9.53 -19.98
CA ASN A 6 4.35 10.72 -19.25
C ASN A 6 3.41 11.90 -19.51
N ARG A 7 2.96 12.06 -20.76
CA ARG A 7 1.97 13.08 -21.11
C ARG A 7 0.64 12.85 -20.37
N LEU A 8 0.12 11.63 -20.40
CA LEU A 8 -1.12 11.27 -19.70
C LEU A 8 -0.99 11.46 -18.18
N ALA A 9 0.16 11.10 -17.60
CA ALA A 9 0.43 11.30 -16.19
C ALA A 9 0.38 12.78 -15.82
N ARG A 10 0.99 13.64 -16.65
CA ARG A 10 0.98 15.08 -16.44
C ARG A 10 -0.42 15.68 -16.60
N GLU A 11 -1.15 15.30 -17.64
CA GLU A 11 -2.54 15.74 -17.86
C GLU A 11 -3.44 15.37 -16.67
N LEU A 12 -3.28 14.18 -16.09
CA LEU A 12 -4.00 13.77 -14.89
C LEU A 12 -3.60 14.62 -13.66
N SER A 13 -2.31 14.85 -13.46
CA SER A 13 -1.82 15.70 -12.36
C SER A 13 -2.37 17.12 -12.44
N ASP A 14 -2.35 17.72 -13.64
CA ASP A 14 -2.88 19.07 -13.89
C ASP A 14 -4.40 19.12 -13.63
N ALA A 15 -5.14 18.10 -14.07
CA ALA A 15 -6.58 18.00 -13.81
C ALA A 15 -6.92 17.86 -12.32
N ILE A 16 -6.15 17.08 -11.56
CA ILE A 16 -6.31 16.96 -10.11
C ILE A 16 -6.01 18.29 -9.43
N ALA A 17 -4.93 18.98 -9.81
CA ALA A 17 -4.57 20.27 -9.25
C ALA A 17 -5.69 21.32 -9.49
N ALA A 18 -6.24 21.37 -10.70
CA ALA A 18 -7.37 22.24 -11.03
C ALA A 18 -8.62 21.88 -10.20
N ALA A 19 -8.98 20.60 -10.12
CA ALA A 19 -10.14 20.15 -9.35
C ALA A 19 -10.04 20.50 -7.87
N VAL A 20 -8.85 20.36 -7.27
CA VAL A 20 -8.61 20.72 -5.86
C VAL A 20 -8.63 22.24 -5.66
N ALA A 21 -8.10 23.02 -6.61
CA ALA A 21 -8.11 24.48 -6.54
C ALA A 21 -9.52 25.08 -6.65
N GLU A 22 -10.42 24.42 -7.37
CA GLU A 22 -11.81 24.85 -7.57
C GLU A 22 -12.80 24.25 -6.54
N ASP A 23 -12.36 23.31 -5.69
CA ASP A 23 -13.26 22.67 -4.72
C ASP A 23 -13.63 23.64 -3.57
N PRO A 24 -14.92 23.96 -3.39
CA PRO A 24 -15.35 24.95 -2.39
C PRO A 24 -15.07 24.51 -0.94
N ARG A 25 -14.93 23.20 -0.68
CA ARG A 25 -14.60 22.70 0.67
C ARG A 25 -13.13 22.93 1.00
N VAL A 26 -12.26 22.89 -0.01
CA VAL A 26 -10.83 23.21 0.14
C VAL A 26 -10.67 24.70 0.46
N GLU A 27 -11.35 25.58 -0.28
CA GLU A 27 -11.33 27.03 0.01
C GLU A 27 -11.90 27.35 1.40
N ALA A 28 -13.06 26.78 1.77
CA ALA A 28 -13.62 26.96 3.12
C ALA A 28 -12.67 26.47 4.23
N CYS A 29 -11.83 25.47 3.96
CA CYS A 29 -10.78 25.03 4.89
C CYS A 29 -9.65 26.07 4.99
N ARG A 30 -9.19 26.61 3.86
CA ARG A 30 -8.15 27.67 3.81
C ARG A 30 -8.61 28.93 4.52
N GLU A 31 -9.87 29.34 4.34
CA GLU A 31 -10.45 30.49 5.03
C GLU A 31 -10.51 30.29 6.55
N ARG A 32 -10.92 29.10 7.01
CA ARG A 32 -10.90 28.78 8.45
C ARG A 32 -9.49 28.80 9.02
N ALA A 33 -8.49 28.28 8.28
CA ALA A 33 -7.09 28.37 8.69
C ALA A 33 -6.63 29.83 8.81
N ARG A 34 -6.98 30.67 7.83
CA ARG A 34 -6.68 32.12 7.84
C ARG A 34 -7.35 32.83 9.03
N ALA A 35 -8.61 32.53 9.32
CA ALA A 35 -9.34 33.09 10.46
C ALA A 35 -8.70 32.70 11.80
N ALA A 36 -8.05 31.53 11.86
CA ALA A 36 -7.28 31.09 13.02
C ALA A 36 -5.84 31.64 13.05
N GLY A 37 -5.45 32.50 12.10
CA GLY A 37 -4.12 33.12 12.04
C GLY A 37 -3.06 32.28 11.33
N PHE A 38 -3.44 31.24 10.57
CA PHE A 38 -2.53 30.37 9.83
C PHE A 38 -2.60 30.59 8.32
N GLU A 39 -1.46 30.44 7.64
CA GLU A 39 -1.41 30.32 6.19
C GLU A 39 -1.37 28.84 5.77
N LEU A 40 -2.34 28.40 4.97
CA LEU A 40 -2.45 27.00 4.55
C LEU A 40 -1.94 26.81 3.11
N LYS A 41 -0.90 25.97 2.97
CA LYS A 41 -0.37 25.47 1.69
C LYS A 41 -0.59 23.96 1.58
N LEU A 42 -1.16 23.51 0.47
CA LEU A 42 -1.35 22.10 0.15
C LEU A 42 -0.29 21.67 -0.88
N SER A 43 0.41 20.56 -0.62
CA SER A 43 1.28 19.88 -1.56
C SER A 43 0.84 18.42 -1.63
N MET A 44 0.60 17.88 -2.84
CA MET A 44 0.21 16.48 -3.03
C MET A 44 1.28 15.73 -3.83
N GLU A 45 1.71 14.59 -3.30
CA GLU A 45 2.51 13.60 -4.02
C GLU A 45 1.61 12.41 -4.34
N ALA A 46 1.55 12.03 -5.62
CA ALA A 46 0.74 10.91 -6.09
C ALA A 46 1.55 10.06 -7.07
N VAL A 47 1.41 8.74 -6.96
CA VAL A 47 2.01 7.77 -7.88
C VAL A 47 0.97 7.40 -8.94
N ILE A 48 1.29 7.67 -10.21
CA ILE A 48 0.42 7.35 -11.35
C ILE A 48 0.94 6.08 -12.03
N GLY A 49 0.19 4.99 -11.91
CA GLY A 49 0.52 3.69 -12.51
C GLY A 49 -0.21 3.47 -13.83
N PHE A 50 0.50 2.93 -14.82
CA PHE A 50 -0.07 2.52 -16.11
C PHE A 50 0.12 1.03 -16.32
N VAL A 51 -0.90 0.35 -16.84
CA VAL A 51 -0.84 -1.06 -17.23
C VAL A 51 -1.21 -1.18 -18.70
N ASN A 52 -0.34 -1.82 -19.49
CA ASN A 52 -0.66 -2.10 -20.89
C ASN A 52 -1.71 -3.20 -20.97
N ARG A 53 -2.89 -2.88 -21.52
CA ARG A 53 -4.02 -3.80 -21.65
C ARG A 53 -3.78 -4.95 -22.64
N THR A 54 -2.83 -4.81 -23.56
CA THR A 54 -2.53 -5.85 -24.56
C THR A 54 -1.54 -6.89 -24.05
N ALA A 55 -0.94 -6.69 -22.87
CA ALA A 55 -0.06 -7.69 -22.26
C ALA A 55 -0.91 -8.86 -21.70
N PRO A 56 -0.57 -10.12 -21.98
CA PRO A 56 -1.28 -11.26 -21.44
C PRO A 56 -1.27 -11.23 -19.89
N GLY A 57 -2.45 -11.34 -19.28
CA GLY A 57 -2.63 -11.23 -17.82
C GLY A 57 -2.82 -9.80 -17.27
N ALA A 58 -2.80 -8.76 -18.11
CA ALA A 58 -2.94 -7.37 -17.68
C ALA A 58 -4.29 -7.05 -17.01
N LEU A 59 -5.38 -7.63 -17.50
CA LEU A 59 -6.73 -7.37 -16.98
C LEU A 59 -6.96 -7.98 -15.59
N ALA A 60 -6.18 -8.99 -15.20
CA ALA A 60 -6.25 -9.60 -13.87
C ALA A 60 -5.68 -8.71 -12.76
N LYS A 61 -4.84 -7.71 -13.11
CA LYS A 61 -4.26 -6.75 -12.15
C LYS A 61 -5.07 -5.46 -11.98
N VAL A 62 -6.06 -5.22 -12.85
CA VAL A 62 -6.88 -3.99 -12.84
C VAL A 62 -8.16 -4.14 -12.01
N ALA A 63 -8.54 -5.37 -11.65
CA ALA A 63 -9.61 -5.61 -10.70
C ALA A 63 -9.13 -5.30 -9.27
N ALA A 64 -9.54 -4.13 -8.79
CA ALA A 64 -9.39 -3.64 -7.42
C ALA A 64 -7.95 -3.40 -6.94
N ALA A 65 -7.52 -2.14 -6.97
CA ALA A 65 -6.88 -1.61 -5.77
C ALA A 65 -8.01 -1.42 -4.73
N PRO A 66 -8.10 -2.23 -3.66
CA PRO A 66 -8.96 -1.88 -2.56
C PRO A 66 -8.30 -0.72 -1.79
N PRO A 67 -9.06 0.26 -1.25
CA PRO A 67 -8.52 1.28 -0.34
C PRO A 67 -8.08 0.72 1.02
N ASN A 68 -7.99 -0.61 1.17
CA ASN A 68 -7.43 -1.30 2.32
C ASN A 68 -6.97 -2.68 1.84
N GLN A 69 -5.68 -2.85 1.50
CA GLN A 69 -5.07 -4.17 1.43
C GLN A 69 -4.32 -4.49 2.73
N THR A 70 -4.92 -4.07 3.85
CA THR A 70 -4.82 -4.77 5.12
C THR A 70 -6.06 -5.65 5.19
N GLN A 71 -5.88 -6.96 5.29
CA GLN A 71 -6.92 -7.95 5.63
C GLN A 71 -7.87 -8.40 4.49
N LYS A 72 -7.43 -9.35 3.65
CA LYS A 72 -8.18 -10.57 3.24
C LYS A 72 -7.49 -11.31 2.07
N ALA A 73 -6.27 -11.76 2.32
CA ALA A 73 -5.75 -13.01 1.73
C ALA A 73 -5.69 -14.11 2.81
N ALA A 74 -6.59 -14.05 3.79
CA ALA A 74 -6.72 -14.96 4.92
C ALA A 74 -7.31 -16.33 4.56
N ARG A 75 -7.04 -16.85 3.36
CA ARG A 75 -7.42 -18.22 2.97
C ARG A 75 -6.37 -18.98 2.15
N ALA A 76 -5.19 -18.41 1.93
CA ALA A 76 -4.00 -19.18 1.57
C ALA A 76 -3.14 -19.42 2.82
N THR A 77 -3.78 -19.88 3.89
CA THR A 77 -3.13 -20.40 5.11
C THR A 77 -2.85 -21.89 4.89
N GLU A 78 -2.25 -22.25 3.76
CA GLU A 78 -1.57 -23.53 3.66
C GLU A 78 -0.18 -23.31 4.26
N ARG A 79 -0.06 -23.68 5.54
CA ARG A 79 1.17 -24.00 6.26
C ARG A 79 2.45 -23.59 5.50
N ARG A 80 2.79 -22.30 5.54
CA ARG A 80 4.20 -21.93 5.41
C ARG A 80 4.86 -22.48 6.66
N GLN A 81 5.33 -23.73 6.57
CA GLN A 81 6.31 -24.27 7.47
C GLN A 81 7.47 -23.27 7.46
N PHE A 82 7.59 -22.50 8.53
CA PHE A 82 8.74 -21.65 8.73
C PHE A 82 9.93 -22.59 8.94
N GLU A 83 10.67 -22.87 7.87
CA GLU A 83 11.87 -23.68 7.95
C GLU A 83 12.96 -22.86 8.66
N ILE A 84 13.23 -23.22 9.92
CA ILE A 84 14.29 -22.59 10.71
C ILE A 84 15.65 -22.99 10.10
N SER A 85 16.41 -22.03 9.58
CA SER A 85 17.72 -22.29 8.98
C SER A 85 18.77 -22.66 10.03
N ALA A 86 19.90 -23.22 9.61
CA ALA A 86 21.02 -23.53 10.50
C ALA A 86 21.64 -22.29 11.18
N ASN A 87 21.45 -21.10 10.59
CA ASN A 87 21.87 -19.85 11.22
C ASN A 87 20.88 -19.45 12.32
N ASP A 88 19.58 -19.59 12.05
CA ASP A 88 18.52 -19.25 12.99
C ASP A 88 18.60 -20.13 14.24
N LYS A 89 18.91 -21.43 14.09
CA LYS A 89 19.15 -22.32 15.24
C LYS A 89 20.31 -21.86 16.13
N ARG A 90 21.41 -21.37 15.54
CA ARG A 90 22.56 -20.86 16.30
C ARG A 90 22.23 -19.54 17.00
N PHE A 91 21.50 -18.67 16.31
CA PHE A 91 21.02 -17.41 16.86
C PHE A 91 20.06 -17.64 18.04
N LEU A 92 19.04 -18.48 17.89
CA LEU A 92 18.09 -18.82 18.96
C LEU A 92 18.79 -19.47 20.16
N ARG A 93 19.82 -20.29 19.93
CA ARG A 93 20.64 -20.87 21.00
C ARG A 93 21.47 -19.81 21.74
N SER A 94 22.01 -18.81 21.05
CA SER A 94 22.71 -17.67 21.69
C SER A 94 21.80 -16.84 22.58
N LEU A 95 20.52 -16.75 22.20
CA LEU A 95 19.47 -16.07 22.96
C LEU A 95 18.84 -16.95 24.05
N ARG A 96 19.31 -18.20 24.25
CA ARG A 96 18.73 -19.18 25.18
C ARG A 96 17.24 -19.47 24.94
N ILE A 97 16.77 -19.29 23.71
CA ILE A 97 15.39 -19.63 23.32
C ILE A 97 15.37 -21.11 22.93
N ALA A 98 14.60 -21.92 23.66
CA ALA A 98 14.39 -23.33 23.31
C ALA A 98 13.49 -23.40 22.08
N ALA A 99 13.99 -23.96 20.97
CA ALA A 99 13.25 -24.08 19.70
C ALA A 99 12.42 -25.37 19.60
N ASP A 100 12.23 -26.08 20.71
CA ASP A 100 11.63 -27.43 20.72
C ASP A 100 10.49 -27.49 21.74
N GLU A 101 9.32 -26.96 21.37
CA GLU A 101 8.06 -27.17 22.09
C GLU A 101 6.90 -27.29 21.09
N THR A 102 6.60 -28.52 20.67
CA THR A 102 5.23 -28.91 20.32
C THR A 102 5.06 -30.39 20.67
N GLN A 103 4.93 -30.69 21.95
CA GLN A 103 4.30 -31.93 22.42
C GLN A 103 2.79 -31.71 22.41
N GLU A 104 2.10 -32.10 21.34
CA GLU A 104 0.66 -32.32 21.38
C GLU A 104 0.41 -33.61 22.18
N LYS A 105 0.01 -33.48 23.45
CA LYS A 105 -0.60 -34.58 24.19
C LYS A 105 -2.07 -34.65 23.77
N GLU A 106 -2.39 -35.64 22.94
CA GLU A 106 -3.76 -36.14 22.81
C GLU A 106 -4.21 -36.68 24.17
N VAL A 107 -5.39 -36.24 24.63
CA VAL A 107 -6.05 -36.79 25.82
C VAL A 107 -7.29 -37.53 25.31
N GLU A 108 -7.28 -38.85 25.50
CA GLU A 108 -8.40 -39.78 25.29
C GLU A 108 -9.47 -39.61 26.39
#